data_AF-A0A936YW13-F1
#
_entry.id   AF-A0A936YW13-F1
#
_cell.length_a   1.000
_cell.length_b   1.000
_cell.length_c   1.000
_cell.angle_alpha   90.00
_cell.angle_beta   90.00
_cell.angle_gamma   90.00
#
_symmetry.space_group_name_H-M   'P 1'
#
loop_
_entity.id
_entity.type
_entity.pdbx_description
1 polymer ?
#
loop_
_entity_poly.entity_id
_entity_poly.type
_entity_poly.pdbx_seq_one_letter_code
_entity_poly.pdbx_strand_id
1 'polypeptide(L)'
;MSPSLAALCCLQLWKQRAAIPGGLAFEPLLRLIALDHSPASLARIDTFLEALRTAKKPQRDAFIAERASRNLLDLLAIYVGDVIGRALRCAPEWLARAPDGAASPPGEARSFEHSLVCNFPGTATCPGEYAPLTPICARLFTANRDHGVASSAGALLPAALRGSRAPLPPAPGFGYPLRLQEALARCSSLERTALDLAPPSPAAHGALSSFFAAAPEVLRSGHVAWGVAVQVDEALVRPRAEGGGLGDVVYDPLGRAPATALEDVSEVLRALQDQPVAEPSLPEFSAWLAGARPAASGLDVPALISPYPLKIAETWFAHRHLPGAVLTPRAFPVVTSKDHPGVVLFLPAKLWPAGLLQAWCA
;
A
#
# COMPACT_ATOMS: atom_id res chain seq x y z
N MET A 1 -8.03 2.46 -9.42
CA MET A 1 -7.69 1.98 -8.07
C MET A 1 -7.36 0.51 -8.14
N SER A 2 -6.08 0.18 -7.94
CA SER A 2 -5.62 -1.21 -7.87
C SER A 2 -6.33 -2.02 -6.76
N PRO A 3 -6.48 -3.34 -6.94
CA PRO A 3 -7.12 -4.21 -5.93
C PRO A 3 -6.39 -4.19 -4.58
N SER A 4 -5.05 -4.10 -4.61
CA SER A 4 -4.24 -4.03 -3.41
C SER A 4 -4.51 -2.75 -2.59
N LEU A 5 -4.68 -1.60 -3.25
CA LEU A 5 -5.08 -0.37 -2.56
C LEU A 5 -6.52 -0.47 -2.04
N ALA A 6 -7.43 -1.07 -2.81
CA ALA A 6 -8.81 -1.30 -2.35
C ALA A 6 -8.86 -2.13 -1.05
N ALA A 7 -8.02 -3.17 -0.97
CA ALA A 7 -7.88 -4.00 0.22
C ALA A 7 -7.34 -3.20 1.42
N LEU A 8 -6.32 -2.37 1.21
CA LEU A 8 -5.77 -1.47 2.25
C LEU A 8 -6.81 -0.45 2.74
N CYS A 9 -7.56 0.17 1.82
CA CYS A 9 -8.67 1.07 2.15
C CYS A 9 -9.74 0.36 2.98
N CYS A 10 -10.13 -0.87 2.62
CA CYS A 10 -11.10 -1.65 3.37
C CYS A 10 -10.65 -1.92 4.82
N LEU A 11 -9.40 -2.36 5.00
CA LEU A 11 -8.82 -2.57 6.33
C LEU A 11 -8.73 -1.27 7.14
N GLN A 12 -8.41 -0.16 6.49
CA GLN A 12 -8.32 1.14 7.14
C GLN A 12 -9.68 1.63 7.63
N LEU A 13 -10.72 1.56 6.79
CA LEU A 13 -12.10 1.90 7.17
C LEU A 13 -12.56 1.04 8.35
N TRP A 14 -12.31 -0.27 8.29
CA TRP A 14 -12.60 -1.18 9.39
C TRP A 14 -11.89 -0.77 10.68
N LYS A 15 -10.58 -0.47 10.62
CA LYS A 15 -9.77 -0.06 11.77
C LYS A 15 -10.26 1.23 12.40
N GLN A 16 -10.62 2.22 11.58
CA GLN A 16 -11.11 3.53 12.03
C GLN A 16 -12.57 3.51 12.49
N ARG A 17 -13.28 2.37 12.34
CA ARG A 17 -14.74 2.28 12.55
C ARG A 17 -15.51 3.27 11.68
N ALA A 18 -14.97 3.55 10.49
CA ALA A 18 -15.62 4.38 9.48
C ALA A 18 -16.62 3.55 8.68
N ALA A 19 -17.61 4.21 8.09
CA ALA A 19 -18.62 3.55 7.26
C ALA A 19 -17.98 2.93 6.01
N ILE A 20 -18.26 1.65 5.77
CA ILE A 20 -17.92 0.99 4.51
C ILE A 20 -19.04 1.27 3.48
N PRO A 21 -18.73 1.78 2.28
CA PRO A 21 -19.74 2.08 1.26
C PRO A 21 -20.62 0.86 0.92
N GLY A 22 -21.94 1.04 1.06
CA GLY A 22 -22.91 -0.03 0.89
C GLY A 22 -23.18 -0.87 2.15
N GLY A 23 -22.63 -0.47 3.30
CA GLY A 23 -22.88 -1.09 4.61
C GLY A 23 -22.03 -2.33 4.88
N LEU A 24 -22.12 -2.86 6.10
CA LEU A 24 -21.43 -4.08 6.51
C LEU A 24 -22.39 -4.98 7.30
N ALA A 25 -22.72 -6.15 6.74
CA ALA A 25 -23.63 -7.08 7.40
C ALA A 25 -23.01 -7.61 8.70
N PHE A 26 -23.85 -7.71 9.74
CA PHE A 26 -23.47 -8.25 11.05
C PHE A 26 -22.28 -7.53 11.72
N GLU A 27 -22.03 -6.26 11.41
CA GLU A 27 -20.90 -5.51 11.96
C GLU A 27 -20.79 -5.61 13.50
N PRO A 28 -21.86 -5.41 14.31
CA PRO A 28 -21.74 -5.51 15.77
C PRO A 28 -21.21 -6.87 16.24
N LEU A 29 -21.64 -7.97 15.61
CA LEU A 29 -21.16 -9.31 15.92
C LEU A 29 -19.71 -9.51 15.46
N LEU A 30 -19.36 -8.98 14.28
CA LEU A 30 -18.00 -9.05 13.77
C LEU A 30 -17.00 -8.29 14.67
N ARG A 31 -17.44 -7.19 15.30
CA ARG A 31 -16.62 -6.46 16.28
C ARG A 31 -16.33 -7.29 17.54
N LEU A 32 -17.27 -8.14 17.96
CA LEU A 32 -17.11 -8.99 19.15
C LEU A 32 -16.06 -10.09 18.97
N ILE A 33 -15.86 -10.60 17.75
CA ILE A 33 -14.88 -11.67 17.51
C ILE A 33 -13.42 -11.21 17.48
N ALA A 34 -13.18 -9.90 17.65
CA ALA A 34 -11.87 -9.27 17.78
C ALA A 34 -10.89 -9.68 16.66
N LEU A 35 -11.02 -9.07 15.49
CA LEU A 35 -10.07 -9.21 14.39
C LEU A 35 -8.75 -8.47 14.72
N ASP A 36 -7.84 -9.14 15.44
CA ASP A 36 -6.61 -8.59 16.03
C ASP A 36 -5.31 -8.92 15.26
N HIS A 37 -5.43 -9.53 14.09
CA HIS A 37 -4.35 -10.04 13.24
C HIS A 37 -3.46 -11.14 13.88
N SER A 38 -3.96 -11.85 14.90
CA SER A 38 -3.32 -13.09 15.40
C SER A 38 -3.71 -14.30 14.54
N PRO A 39 -2.88 -15.35 14.45
CA PRO A 39 -3.28 -16.61 13.82
C PRO A 39 -4.54 -17.22 14.44
N ALA A 40 -4.73 -17.08 15.77
CA ALA A 40 -5.93 -17.54 16.47
C ALA A 40 -7.21 -16.82 16.01
N SER A 41 -7.13 -15.60 15.47
CA SER A 41 -8.29 -14.90 14.91
C SER A 41 -8.94 -15.63 13.73
N LEU A 42 -8.19 -16.45 12.99
CA LEU A 42 -8.71 -17.26 11.88
C LEU A 42 -9.73 -18.29 12.39
N ALA A 43 -9.49 -18.89 13.56
CA ALA A 43 -10.43 -19.81 14.19
C ALA A 43 -11.67 -19.10 14.75
N ARG A 44 -11.52 -17.81 15.14
CA ARG A 44 -12.66 -16.97 15.54
C ARG A 44 -13.56 -16.65 14.34
N ILE A 45 -12.97 -16.45 13.15
CA ILE A 45 -13.73 -16.34 11.90
C ILE A 45 -14.51 -17.63 11.62
N ASP A 46 -13.89 -18.80 11.77
CA ASP A 46 -14.60 -20.08 11.59
C ASP A 46 -15.79 -20.25 12.54
N THR A 47 -15.62 -19.85 13.80
CA THR A 47 -16.69 -19.88 14.81
C THR A 47 -17.82 -18.91 14.44
N PHE A 48 -17.48 -17.70 13.98
CA PHE A 48 -18.44 -16.71 13.54
C PHE A 48 -19.27 -17.17 12.34
N LEU A 49 -18.61 -17.70 11.30
CA LEU A 49 -19.27 -18.19 10.10
C LEU A 49 -20.19 -19.38 10.40
N GLU A 50 -19.77 -20.31 11.27
CA GLU A 50 -20.60 -21.43 11.73
C GLU A 50 -21.83 -20.95 12.53
N ALA A 51 -21.66 -19.95 13.40
CA ALA A 51 -22.76 -19.36 14.15
C ALA A 51 -23.77 -18.67 13.22
N LEU A 52 -23.30 -17.94 12.21
CA LEU A 52 -24.17 -17.34 11.18
C LEU A 52 -24.91 -18.41 10.38
N ARG A 53 -24.20 -19.45 9.92
CA ARG A 53 -24.79 -20.56 9.15
C ARG A 53 -25.90 -21.26 9.94
N THR A 54 -25.65 -21.57 11.20
CA THR A 54 -26.60 -22.28 12.06
C THR A 54 -27.81 -21.44 12.47
N ALA A 55 -27.59 -20.16 12.82
CA ALA A 55 -28.65 -19.27 13.29
C ALA A 55 -29.49 -18.65 12.17
N LYS A 56 -28.87 -18.31 11.04
CA LYS A 56 -29.53 -17.59 9.92
C LYS A 56 -29.79 -18.45 8.69
N LYS A 57 -29.03 -19.54 8.50
CA LYS A 57 -29.14 -20.45 7.34
C LYS A 57 -29.21 -19.68 6.01
N PRO A 58 -28.23 -18.81 5.72
CA PRO A 58 -28.29 -17.94 4.56
C PRO A 58 -28.31 -18.74 3.25
N GLN A 59 -29.16 -18.35 2.30
CA GLN A 59 -29.13 -18.88 0.94
C GLN A 59 -28.02 -18.16 0.16
N ARG A 60 -27.11 -18.94 -0.43
CA ARG A 60 -25.85 -18.45 -1.00
C ARG A 60 -26.02 -17.27 -1.96
N ASP A 61 -26.86 -17.41 -2.98
CA ASP A 61 -26.92 -16.42 -4.06
C ASP A 61 -27.59 -15.12 -3.60
N ALA A 62 -28.65 -15.19 -2.80
CA ALA A 62 -29.27 -14.01 -2.19
C ALA A 62 -28.31 -13.28 -1.24
N PHE A 63 -27.52 -14.03 -0.46
CA PHE A 63 -26.53 -13.45 0.45
C PHE A 63 -25.42 -12.71 -0.30
N ILE A 64 -24.91 -13.30 -1.40
CA ILE A 64 -23.86 -12.68 -2.21
C ILE A 64 -24.39 -11.47 -3.00
N ALA A 65 -25.66 -11.48 -3.42
CA ALA A 65 -26.30 -10.39 -4.13
C ALA A 65 -26.46 -9.13 -3.26
N GLU A 66 -26.60 -9.29 -1.94
CA GLU A 66 -26.71 -8.17 -1.02
C GLU A 66 -25.35 -7.49 -0.78
N ARG A 67 -25.29 -6.18 -1.02
CA ARG A 67 -24.04 -5.40 -0.93
C ARG A 67 -23.36 -5.48 0.45
N ALA A 68 -24.12 -5.32 1.53
CA ALA A 68 -23.58 -5.35 2.89
C ALA A 68 -23.02 -6.73 3.27
N SER A 69 -23.67 -7.79 2.79
CA SER A 69 -23.26 -9.19 2.97
C SER A 69 -22.03 -9.52 2.15
N ARG A 70 -21.94 -9.02 0.91
CA ARG A 70 -20.71 -9.11 0.10
C ARG A 70 -19.54 -8.36 0.72
N ASN A 71 -19.76 -7.15 1.23
CA ASN A 71 -18.72 -6.38 1.94
C ASN A 71 -18.19 -7.12 3.18
N LEU A 72 -19.03 -7.89 3.88
CA LEU A 72 -18.58 -8.77 4.97
C LEU A 72 -17.62 -9.86 4.47
N LEU A 73 -17.98 -10.54 3.38
CA LEU A 73 -17.14 -11.60 2.79
C LEU A 73 -15.81 -11.03 2.28
N ASP A 74 -15.85 -9.88 1.60
CA ASP A 74 -14.66 -9.20 1.08
C ASP A 74 -13.74 -8.76 2.25
N LEU A 75 -14.29 -8.14 3.30
CA LEU A 75 -13.53 -7.75 4.49
C LEU A 75 -12.83 -8.94 5.15
N LEU A 76 -13.56 -10.05 5.34
CA LEU A 76 -12.99 -11.28 5.92
C LEU A 76 -11.89 -11.85 5.02
N ALA A 77 -12.11 -11.89 3.70
CA ALA A 77 -11.11 -12.37 2.74
C ALA A 77 -9.84 -11.52 2.80
N ILE A 78 -9.99 -10.20 2.76
CA ILE A 78 -8.90 -9.23 2.85
C ILE A 78 -8.13 -9.39 4.15
N TYR A 79 -8.84 -9.50 5.27
CA TYR A 79 -8.24 -9.70 6.58
C TYR A 79 -7.45 -11.02 6.66
N VAL A 80 -7.99 -12.12 6.13
CA VAL A 80 -7.28 -13.41 6.07
C VAL A 80 -5.99 -13.29 5.25
N GLY A 81 -6.06 -12.63 4.09
CA GLY A 81 -4.88 -12.32 3.29
C GLY A 81 -3.82 -11.51 4.05
N ASP A 82 -4.26 -10.50 4.83
CA ASP A 82 -3.35 -9.69 5.67
C ASP A 82 -2.70 -10.52 6.79
N VAL A 83 -3.44 -11.42 7.44
CA VAL A 83 -2.88 -12.33 8.46
C VAL A 83 -1.82 -13.25 7.87
N ILE A 84 -2.08 -13.84 6.71
CA ILE A 84 -1.10 -14.69 6.00
C ILE A 84 0.12 -13.86 5.62
N GLY A 85 -0.08 -12.67 5.04
CA GLY A 85 1.02 -11.79 4.64
C GLY A 85 1.90 -11.36 5.81
N ARG A 86 1.30 -11.04 6.97
CA ARG A 86 2.03 -10.78 8.21
C ARG A 86 2.85 -11.97 8.68
N ALA A 87 2.30 -13.17 8.61
CA ALA A 87 2.96 -14.41 9.02
C ALA A 87 4.15 -14.74 8.11
N LEU A 88 3.99 -14.53 6.80
CA LEU A 88 5.01 -14.77 5.78
C LEU A 88 6.01 -13.62 5.65
N ARG A 89 5.77 -12.49 6.33
CA ARG A 89 6.55 -11.25 6.15
C ARG A 89 6.58 -10.82 4.68
N CYS A 90 5.42 -10.85 4.03
CA CYS A 90 5.23 -10.43 2.64
C CYS A 90 3.89 -9.68 2.51
N ALA A 91 3.86 -8.58 1.76
CA ALA A 91 2.62 -7.89 1.45
C ALA A 91 1.74 -8.78 0.55
N PRO A 92 0.45 -8.99 0.87
CA PRO A 92 -0.46 -9.68 -0.05
C PRO A 92 -0.68 -8.82 -1.29
N GLU A 93 -0.31 -9.31 -2.47
CA GLU A 93 -0.64 -8.66 -3.74
C GLU A 93 -1.99 -9.22 -4.22
N TRP A 94 -2.97 -8.32 -4.37
CA TRP A 94 -4.32 -8.68 -4.77
C TRP A 94 -4.45 -8.59 -6.29
N LEU A 95 -4.87 -9.69 -6.91
CA LEU A 95 -4.91 -9.81 -8.35
C LEU A 95 -6.12 -9.07 -8.92
N ALA A 96 -5.88 -8.30 -9.99
CA ALA A 96 -6.94 -7.62 -10.70
C ALA A 96 -7.85 -8.64 -11.38
N ARG A 97 -9.17 -8.42 -11.27
CA ARG A 97 -10.14 -9.16 -12.06
C ARG A 97 -9.85 -8.84 -13.52
N ALA A 98 -9.49 -9.84 -14.33
CA ALA A 98 -9.49 -9.64 -15.77
C ALA A 98 -10.90 -9.14 -16.18
N PRO A 99 -11.01 -8.10 -17.01
CA PRO A 99 -12.32 -7.65 -17.48
C PRO A 99 -13.04 -8.82 -18.18
N ASP A 100 -14.36 -8.89 -18.00
CA ASP A 100 -15.20 -9.87 -18.69
C ASP A 100 -14.97 -9.71 -20.20
N GLY A 101 -14.30 -10.68 -20.84
CA GLY A 101 -13.93 -10.61 -22.26
C GLY A 101 -12.46 -10.94 -22.59
N ALA A 102 -11.55 -10.96 -21.62
CA ALA A 102 -10.26 -11.63 -21.82
C ALA A 102 -10.53 -13.15 -21.88
N ALA A 103 -10.19 -13.78 -23.00
CA ALA A 103 -10.46 -15.19 -23.32
C ALA A 103 -10.18 -16.14 -22.14
N SER A 104 -11.17 -16.32 -21.27
CA SER A 104 -11.24 -17.45 -20.38
C SER A 104 -11.58 -18.65 -21.28
N PRO A 105 -10.95 -19.82 -21.07
CA PRO A 105 -11.31 -21.01 -21.83
C PRO A 105 -12.84 -21.19 -21.77
N PRO A 106 -13.50 -21.45 -22.92
CA PRO A 106 -14.95 -21.53 -22.97
C PRO A 106 -15.44 -22.65 -22.03
N GLY A 107 -16.13 -22.26 -20.95
CA GLY A 107 -16.69 -23.20 -19.97
C GLY A 107 -16.53 -22.80 -18.49
N GLU A 108 -15.60 -21.91 -18.15
CA GLU A 108 -15.40 -21.48 -16.75
C GLU A 108 -16.10 -20.14 -16.48
N ALA A 109 -17.40 -20.20 -16.13
CA ALA A 109 -17.99 -19.09 -15.36
C ALA A 109 -17.23 -19.00 -14.04
N ARG A 110 -16.28 -18.06 -13.94
CA ARG A 110 -15.42 -17.91 -12.75
C ARG A 110 -16.30 -17.64 -11.52
N SER A 111 -16.18 -18.50 -10.53
CA SER A 111 -17.04 -18.48 -9.35
C SER A 111 -16.74 -17.28 -8.45
N PHE A 112 -17.73 -16.85 -7.65
CA PHE A 112 -17.57 -15.75 -6.69
C PHE A 112 -16.37 -15.97 -5.75
N GLU A 113 -16.09 -17.21 -5.38
CA GLU A 113 -14.99 -17.64 -4.52
C GLU A 113 -13.59 -17.29 -5.08
N HIS A 114 -13.48 -17.04 -6.38
CA HIS A 114 -12.24 -16.63 -7.06
C HIS A 114 -12.26 -15.14 -7.45
N SER A 115 -13.22 -14.36 -6.95
CA SER A 115 -13.29 -12.92 -7.23
C SER A 115 -12.31 -12.08 -6.43
N LEU A 116 -11.80 -12.61 -5.31
CA LEU A 116 -10.70 -12.05 -4.53
C LEU A 116 -9.62 -13.12 -4.37
N VAL A 117 -8.53 -12.96 -5.11
CA VAL A 117 -7.35 -13.83 -5.07
C VAL A 117 -6.14 -12.97 -4.76
N CYS A 118 -5.26 -13.47 -3.90
CA CYS A 118 -4.00 -12.84 -3.61
C CYS A 118 -2.83 -13.81 -3.77
N ASN A 119 -1.67 -13.28 -4.11
CA ASN A 119 -0.40 -13.99 -4.10
C ASN A 119 0.51 -13.39 -3.00
N PHE A 120 1.61 -14.08 -2.74
CA PHE A 120 2.64 -13.68 -1.77
C PHE A 120 4.01 -13.72 -2.44
N PRO A 121 4.33 -12.72 -3.28
CA PRO A 121 5.53 -12.72 -4.10
C PRO A 121 6.81 -12.86 -3.26
N GLY A 122 7.79 -13.61 -3.78
CA GLY A 122 9.07 -13.82 -3.10
C GLY A 122 9.05 -14.85 -1.95
N THR A 123 7.94 -15.55 -1.72
CA THR A 123 7.87 -16.65 -0.74
C THR A 123 8.02 -18.00 -1.45
N ALA A 124 9.07 -18.76 -1.14
CA ALA A 124 9.28 -20.10 -1.71
C ALA A 124 8.26 -21.14 -1.21
N THR A 125 7.51 -20.79 -0.16
CA THR A 125 6.61 -21.69 0.59
C THR A 125 5.15 -21.63 0.15
N CYS A 126 4.76 -20.70 -0.72
CA CYS A 126 3.36 -20.57 -1.17
C CYS A 126 3.19 -20.99 -2.63
N PRO A 127 2.26 -21.89 -2.94
CA PRO A 127 1.88 -22.18 -4.31
C PRO A 127 1.12 -20.97 -4.88
N GLY A 128 1.70 -20.28 -5.86
CA GLY A 128 1.05 -19.38 -6.84
C GLY A 128 0.07 -18.31 -6.33
N GLU A 129 -1.11 -18.73 -5.85
CA GLU A 129 -2.29 -17.92 -5.59
C GLU A 129 -3.12 -18.51 -4.43
N TYR A 130 -3.77 -17.65 -3.64
CA TYR A 130 -4.68 -18.03 -2.57
C TYR A 130 -6.01 -17.31 -2.72
N ALA A 131 -7.11 -18.05 -2.63
CA ALA A 131 -8.48 -17.55 -2.77
C ALA A 131 -9.21 -17.64 -1.40
N PRO A 132 -9.13 -16.60 -0.53
CA PRO A 132 -9.69 -16.69 0.83
C PRO A 132 -11.21 -16.89 0.85
N LEU A 133 -11.93 -16.45 -0.18
CA LEU A 133 -13.37 -16.62 -0.26
C LEU A 133 -13.78 -18.10 -0.36
N THR A 134 -12.93 -18.98 -0.89
CA THR A 134 -13.23 -20.43 -0.99
C THR A 134 -13.51 -21.06 0.39
N PRO A 135 -12.59 -21.03 1.37
CA PRO A 135 -12.87 -21.57 2.71
C PRO A 135 -13.92 -20.76 3.48
N ILE A 136 -14.05 -19.46 3.25
CA ILE A 136 -15.08 -18.63 3.88
C ILE A 136 -16.49 -19.08 3.43
N CYS A 137 -16.70 -19.19 2.12
CA CYS A 137 -17.98 -19.62 1.54
C CYS A 137 -18.28 -21.08 1.89
N ALA A 138 -17.28 -21.96 1.88
CA ALA A 138 -17.44 -23.34 2.33
C ALA A 138 -17.96 -23.39 3.77
N ARG A 139 -17.35 -22.62 4.68
CA ARG A 139 -17.74 -22.58 6.10
C ARG A 139 -19.13 -21.97 6.32
N LEU A 140 -19.50 -20.96 5.54
CA LEU A 140 -20.77 -20.24 5.69
C LEU A 140 -21.96 -20.97 5.07
N PHE A 141 -21.77 -21.64 3.92
CA PHE A 141 -22.88 -22.18 3.13
C PHE A 141 -22.94 -23.70 3.10
N THR A 142 -21.86 -24.41 3.48
CA THR A 142 -21.84 -25.88 3.47
C THR A 142 -21.73 -26.43 4.89
N ALA A 143 -22.18 -27.67 5.08
CA ALA A 143 -22.03 -28.37 6.36
C ALA A 143 -20.64 -29.02 6.53
N ASN A 144 -19.76 -28.89 5.52
CA ASN A 144 -18.44 -29.50 5.57
C ASN A 144 -17.55 -28.78 6.58
N ARG A 145 -17.20 -29.46 7.67
CA ARG A 145 -16.40 -28.90 8.76
C ARG A 145 -14.91 -29.02 8.55
N ASP A 146 -14.48 -29.81 7.56
CA ASP A 146 -13.08 -30.17 7.33
C ASP A 146 -12.32 -29.09 6.53
N HIS A 147 -13.04 -28.11 5.98
CA HIS A 147 -12.48 -27.00 5.20
C HIS A 147 -12.91 -25.65 5.81
N GLY A 148 -12.19 -25.23 6.84
CA GLY A 148 -12.33 -23.91 7.46
C GLY A 148 -11.26 -22.92 7.02
N VAL A 149 -11.49 -21.66 7.38
CA VAL A 149 -10.55 -20.55 7.18
C VAL A 149 -9.24 -20.83 7.92
N ALA A 150 -9.31 -21.28 9.18
CA ALA A 150 -8.12 -21.57 9.98
C ALA A 150 -7.29 -22.72 9.41
N SER A 151 -7.92 -23.79 8.91
CA SER A 151 -7.22 -24.91 8.28
C SER A 151 -6.59 -24.51 6.95
N SER A 152 -7.33 -23.78 6.10
CA SER A 152 -6.87 -23.38 4.76
C SER A 152 -5.71 -22.39 4.84
N ALA A 153 -5.88 -21.31 5.60
CA ALA A 153 -4.80 -20.35 5.84
C ALA A 153 -3.66 -21.02 6.60
N GLY A 154 -3.96 -21.87 7.60
CA GLY A 154 -2.97 -22.57 8.43
C GLY A 154 -1.95 -23.39 7.63
N ALA A 155 -2.34 -23.91 6.47
CA ALA A 155 -1.42 -24.60 5.55
C ALA A 155 -0.30 -23.67 5.04
N LEU A 156 -0.59 -22.37 4.89
CA LEU A 156 0.36 -21.34 4.44
C LEU A 156 1.14 -20.70 5.60
N LEU A 157 0.64 -20.80 6.84
CA LEU A 157 1.33 -20.24 8.00
C LEU A 157 2.55 -21.10 8.39
N PRO A 158 3.69 -20.48 8.76
CA PRO A 158 4.81 -21.16 9.40
C PRO A 158 4.34 -21.96 10.62
N ALA A 159 4.83 -23.19 10.78
CA ALA A 159 4.37 -24.11 11.83
C ALA A 159 4.44 -23.49 13.24
N ALA A 160 5.49 -22.71 13.53
CA ALA A 160 5.69 -22.03 14.82
C ALA A 160 4.63 -20.97 15.14
N LEU A 161 3.91 -20.46 14.15
CA LEU A 161 2.89 -19.41 14.32
C LEU A 161 1.47 -19.98 14.40
N ARG A 162 1.25 -21.24 14.02
CA ARG A 162 -0.09 -21.84 13.98
C ARG A 162 -0.73 -21.83 15.37
N GLY A 163 -1.93 -21.27 15.48
CA GLY A 163 -2.67 -21.16 16.74
C GLY A 163 -2.15 -20.10 17.72
N SER A 164 -1.12 -19.33 17.37
CA SER A 164 -0.65 -18.22 18.20
C SER A 164 -1.76 -17.20 18.45
N ARG A 165 -1.86 -16.74 19.70
CA ARG A 165 -2.79 -15.69 20.12
C ARG A 165 -2.20 -14.29 20.05
N ALA A 166 -0.88 -14.18 19.82
CA ALA A 166 -0.22 -12.89 19.71
C ALA A 166 -0.54 -12.26 18.35
N PRO A 167 -0.95 -10.97 18.31
CA PRO A 167 -1.04 -10.21 17.07
C PRO A 167 0.28 -10.23 16.30
N LEU A 168 0.21 -10.49 15.00
CA LEU A 168 1.40 -10.47 14.18
C LEU A 168 1.81 -9.02 13.87
N PRO A 169 3.13 -8.74 13.80
CA PRO A 169 3.61 -7.44 13.34
C PRO A 169 3.07 -7.15 11.93
N PRO A 170 2.82 -5.88 11.58
CA PRO A 170 2.36 -5.51 10.24
C PRO A 170 3.19 -6.16 9.15
N ALA A 171 2.52 -6.55 8.06
CA ALA A 171 3.19 -7.05 6.86
C ALA A 171 4.13 -5.94 6.36
N PRO A 172 5.31 -6.30 5.83
CA PRO A 172 6.14 -5.30 5.17
C PRO A 172 5.39 -4.70 3.97
N GLY A 173 5.95 -3.61 3.46
CA GLY A 173 5.46 -2.95 2.26
C GLY A 173 5.50 -3.80 0.99
N PHE A 174 4.89 -3.31 -0.10
CA PHE A 174 5.20 -3.86 -1.43
C PHE A 174 6.65 -3.53 -1.72
N GLY A 175 7.48 -4.56 -1.63
CA GLY A 175 8.91 -4.45 -1.42
C GLY A 175 9.57 -3.57 -2.47
N TYR A 176 10.23 -2.53 -2.01
CA TYR A 176 11.54 -2.24 -2.55
C TYR A 176 12.53 -3.11 -1.75
N PRO A 177 13.14 -4.16 -2.34
CA PRO A 177 13.91 -5.17 -1.62
C PRO A 177 15.32 -4.69 -1.27
N LEU A 178 15.43 -3.47 -0.74
CA LEU A 178 16.69 -2.90 -0.29
C LEU A 178 16.66 -2.71 1.21
N ARG A 179 17.59 -3.38 1.90
CA ARG A 179 17.96 -3.00 3.26
C ARG A 179 18.93 -1.83 3.15
N LEU A 180 18.38 -0.62 3.29
CA LEU A 180 19.11 0.63 3.08
C LEU A 180 20.43 0.67 3.85
N GLN A 181 20.44 0.24 5.11
CA GLN A 181 21.64 0.23 5.95
C GLN A 181 22.71 -0.71 5.42
N GLU A 182 22.34 -1.90 4.95
CA GLU A 182 23.28 -2.86 4.35
C GLU A 182 23.81 -2.33 3.01
N ALA A 183 22.98 -1.65 2.22
CA ALA A 183 23.38 -1.05 0.96
C ALA A 183 24.39 0.10 1.17
N LEU A 184 24.10 1.02 2.10
CA LEU A 184 24.98 2.12 2.45
C LEU A 184 26.30 1.65 3.06
N ALA A 185 26.27 0.58 3.86
CA ALA A 185 27.48 -0.01 4.45
C ALA A 185 28.45 -0.53 3.38
N ARG A 186 27.94 -0.99 2.22
CA ARG A 186 28.75 -1.47 1.08
C ARG A 186 29.31 -0.35 0.22
N CYS A 187 28.82 0.88 0.33
CA CYS A 187 29.35 2.03 -0.39
C CYS A 187 30.72 2.46 0.16
N SER A 188 31.67 2.69 -0.74
CA SER A 188 32.95 3.34 -0.44
C SER A 188 32.76 4.81 -0.04
N SER A 189 33.82 5.44 0.48
CA SER A 189 33.77 6.85 0.91
C SER A 189 33.33 7.80 -0.21
N LEU A 190 33.92 7.66 -1.40
CA LEU A 190 33.60 8.47 -2.57
C LEU A 190 32.14 8.29 -3.00
N GLU A 191 31.60 7.08 -2.86
CA GLU A 191 30.21 6.80 -3.20
C GLU A 191 29.25 7.41 -2.20
N ARG A 192 29.59 7.40 -0.90
CA ARG A 192 28.79 8.08 0.12
C ARG A 192 28.74 9.58 -0.13
N THR A 193 29.87 10.20 -0.48
CA THR A 193 29.90 11.62 -0.87
C THR A 193 29.00 11.92 -2.08
N ALA A 194 28.89 10.99 -3.04
CA ALA A 194 27.99 11.14 -4.18
C ALA A 194 26.49 11.02 -3.80
N LEU A 195 26.18 10.34 -2.69
CA LEU A 195 24.81 10.21 -2.17
C LEU A 195 24.37 11.41 -1.33
N ASP A 196 25.30 12.26 -0.87
CA ASP A 196 24.96 13.43 -0.07
C ASP A 196 24.01 14.36 -0.84
N LEU A 197 23.03 14.92 -0.11
CA LEU A 197 22.14 15.96 -0.61
C LEU A 197 22.74 17.31 -0.22
N ALA A 198 23.49 17.91 -1.14
CA ALA A 198 24.00 19.25 -0.92
C ALA A 198 22.84 20.24 -1.10
N PRO A 199 22.60 21.14 -0.12
CA PRO A 199 21.68 22.23 -0.35
C PRO A 199 22.20 23.10 -1.53
N PRO A 200 21.38 23.51 -2.52
CA PRO A 200 21.52 24.79 -3.23
C PRO A 200 21.94 26.03 -2.40
N SER A 201 22.04 27.19 -3.04
CA SER A 201 22.40 28.43 -2.35
C SER A 201 21.40 28.80 -1.22
N PRO A 202 21.84 29.45 -0.12
CA PRO A 202 20.97 29.79 1.01
C PRO A 202 19.72 30.61 0.65
N ALA A 203 19.81 31.43 -0.41
CA ALA A 203 18.69 32.23 -0.91
C ALA A 203 17.56 31.40 -1.54
N ALA A 204 17.85 30.17 -1.97
CA ALA A 204 16.89 29.30 -2.68
C ALA A 204 16.12 28.33 -1.76
N HIS A 205 16.36 28.32 -0.43
CA HIS A 205 16.00 27.18 0.42
C HIS A 205 15.37 27.47 1.78
N GLY A 206 14.95 28.70 2.04
CA GLY A 206 14.32 29.05 3.32
C GLY A 206 13.24 28.03 3.74
N ALA A 207 12.41 27.58 2.78
CA ALA A 207 11.34 26.59 3.00
C ALA A 207 11.80 25.13 3.21
N LEU A 208 12.99 24.75 2.73
CA LEU A 208 13.53 23.38 2.79
C LEU A 208 14.65 23.21 3.81
N SER A 209 14.95 24.24 4.60
CA SER A 209 16.01 24.18 5.62
C SER A 209 15.82 22.99 6.58
N SER A 210 14.58 22.71 6.99
CA SER A 210 14.23 21.55 7.81
C SER A 210 14.41 20.21 7.08
N PHE A 211 14.09 20.16 5.78
CA PHE A 211 14.31 18.98 4.94
C PHE A 211 15.80 18.60 4.88
N PHE A 212 16.68 19.55 4.52
CA PHE A 212 18.12 19.28 4.41
C PHE A 212 18.76 18.97 5.76
N ALA A 213 18.27 19.57 6.84
CA ALA A 213 18.72 19.24 8.19
C ALA A 213 18.35 17.80 8.61
N ALA A 214 17.18 17.31 8.20
CA ALA A 214 16.70 15.97 8.53
C ALA A 214 17.24 14.88 7.59
N ALA A 215 17.60 15.22 6.34
CA ALA A 215 17.97 14.26 5.31
C ALA A 215 19.05 13.24 5.73
N PRO A 216 20.14 13.62 6.44
CA PRO A 216 21.15 12.64 6.88
C PRO A 216 20.60 11.60 7.86
N GLU A 217 19.67 11.98 8.74
CA GLU A 217 19.03 11.06 9.68
C GLU A 217 18.05 10.15 8.94
N VAL A 218 17.22 10.72 8.06
CA VAL A 218 16.27 9.93 7.25
C VAL A 218 16.99 8.90 6.39
N LEU A 219 18.12 9.23 5.78
CA LEU A 219 18.91 8.28 5.00
C LEU A 219 19.50 7.15 5.88
N ARG A 220 19.79 7.42 7.16
CA ARG A 220 20.44 6.47 8.07
C ARG A 220 19.45 5.51 8.73
N SER A 221 18.34 6.05 9.24
CA SER A 221 17.36 5.31 10.05
C SER A 221 16.05 5.01 9.31
N GLY A 222 15.84 5.64 8.15
CA GLY A 222 14.64 5.45 7.35
C GLY A 222 14.53 4.08 6.71
N HIS A 223 13.38 3.87 6.08
CA HIS A 223 13.06 2.68 5.30
C HIS A 223 12.64 3.08 3.90
N VAL A 224 12.81 2.16 2.95
CA VAL A 224 12.43 2.41 1.56
C VAL A 224 10.95 2.08 1.35
N ALA A 225 10.25 3.00 0.72
CA ALA A 225 8.87 2.90 0.27
C ALA A 225 8.79 3.32 -1.21
N TRP A 226 7.59 3.22 -1.81
CA TRP A 226 7.32 3.81 -3.11
C TRP A 226 6.81 5.24 -2.96
N GLY A 227 7.17 6.09 -3.91
CA GLY A 227 6.65 7.43 -4.09
C GLY A 227 6.40 7.70 -5.58
N VAL A 228 5.49 8.63 -5.85
CA VAL A 228 5.22 9.11 -7.21
C VAL A 228 5.19 10.63 -7.19
N ALA A 229 5.89 11.25 -8.13
CA ALA A 229 5.87 12.70 -8.28
C ALA A 229 4.47 13.14 -8.78
N VAL A 230 3.89 14.13 -8.09
CA VAL A 230 2.62 14.74 -8.46
C VAL A 230 2.88 15.99 -9.29
N GLN A 231 3.70 16.91 -8.77
CA GLN A 231 4.17 18.09 -9.50
C GLN A 231 5.66 18.28 -9.29
N VAL A 232 6.37 18.72 -10.32
CA VAL A 232 7.83 18.92 -10.29
C VAL A 232 8.20 20.19 -11.04
N ASP A 233 9.29 20.82 -10.64
CA ASP A 233 9.85 21.95 -11.38
C ASP A 233 10.26 21.52 -12.80
N GLU A 234 10.03 22.38 -13.80
CA GLU A 234 10.36 22.10 -15.21
C GLU A 234 11.84 21.77 -15.46
N ALA A 235 12.72 22.20 -14.56
CA ALA A 235 14.14 21.86 -14.63
C ALA A 235 14.37 20.35 -14.54
N LEU A 236 13.53 19.60 -13.82
CA LEU A 236 13.69 18.18 -13.55
C LEU A 236 13.32 17.27 -14.73
N VAL A 237 12.54 17.78 -15.69
CA VAL A 237 12.12 17.01 -16.88
C VAL A 237 13.10 17.15 -18.05
N ARG A 238 14.22 17.85 -17.86
CA ARG A 238 15.29 18.00 -18.86
C ARG A 238 16.63 17.55 -18.27
N PRO A 239 17.49 16.87 -19.06
CA PRO A 239 18.75 16.38 -18.55
C PRO A 239 19.68 17.54 -18.19
N ARG A 240 20.26 17.49 -16.98
CA ARG A 240 21.29 18.42 -16.50
C ARG A 240 22.34 17.68 -15.68
N ALA A 241 23.59 18.12 -15.76
CA ALA A 241 24.69 17.48 -15.04
C ALA A 241 24.63 17.75 -13.52
N GLU A 242 24.22 18.95 -13.13
CA GLU A 242 24.25 19.42 -11.73
C GLU A 242 22.99 20.17 -11.34
N GLY A 243 22.85 20.38 -10.03
CA GLY A 243 21.70 21.02 -9.41
C GLY A 243 20.56 20.04 -9.18
N GLY A 244 19.36 20.59 -9.14
CA GLY A 244 18.14 19.86 -8.87
C GLY A 244 16.95 20.80 -8.91
N GLY A 245 15.82 20.30 -8.43
CA GLY A 245 14.58 21.04 -8.36
C GLY A 245 13.68 20.44 -7.30
N LEU A 246 12.61 21.17 -7.03
CA LEU A 246 11.58 20.75 -6.14
C LEU A 246 10.52 19.92 -6.84
N GLY A 247 9.84 19.09 -6.05
CA GLY A 247 8.57 18.53 -6.44
C GLY A 247 7.83 17.94 -5.26
N ASP A 248 6.55 17.71 -5.45
CA ASP A 248 5.70 17.02 -4.49
C ASP A 248 5.58 15.56 -4.84
N VAL A 249 5.63 14.73 -3.80
CA VAL A 249 5.56 13.29 -3.92
C VAL A 249 4.40 12.77 -3.09
N VAL A 250 3.53 11.98 -3.72
CA VAL A 250 2.57 11.14 -3.00
C VAL A 250 3.24 9.83 -2.62
N TYR A 251 3.09 9.42 -1.36
CA TYR A 251 3.74 8.22 -0.82
C TYR A 251 2.90 7.61 0.30
N ASP A 252 3.24 6.37 0.65
CA ASP A 252 2.73 5.71 1.86
C ASP A 252 3.78 5.73 2.97
N PRO A 253 3.51 6.40 4.11
CA PRO A 253 4.41 6.42 5.27
C PRO A 253 4.71 5.04 5.88
N LEU A 254 3.85 4.05 5.62
CA LEU A 254 4.01 2.66 6.07
C LEU A 254 4.63 1.77 4.99
N GLY A 255 4.82 2.27 3.77
CA GLY A 255 5.37 1.56 2.62
C GLY A 255 4.50 0.43 2.06
N ARG A 256 3.25 0.29 2.54
CA ARG A 256 2.30 -0.77 2.19
C ARG A 256 1.57 -0.58 0.88
N ALA A 257 1.48 0.62 0.33
CA ALA A 257 0.84 0.83 -0.97
C ALA A 257 1.78 0.41 -2.12
N PRO A 258 1.28 -0.28 -3.16
CA PRO A 258 2.09 -0.63 -4.32
C PRO A 258 2.31 0.60 -5.19
N ALA A 259 3.39 0.58 -5.98
CA ALA A 259 3.75 1.63 -6.93
C ALA A 259 2.57 2.05 -7.83
N THR A 260 1.90 1.08 -8.46
CA THR A 260 0.76 1.32 -9.36
C THR A 260 -0.43 1.97 -8.66
N ALA A 261 -0.64 1.72 -7.37
CA ALA A 261 -1.68 2.41 -6.61
C ALA A 261 -1.36 3.89 -6.37
N LEU A 262 -0.09 4.19 -6.11
CA LEU A 262 0.35 5.57 -5.94
C LEU A 262 0.30 6.31 -7.28
N GLU A 263 0.55 5.63 -8.40
CA GLU A 263 0.40 6.19 -9.75
C GLU A 263 -1.07 6.57 -10.02
N ASP A 264 -2.03 5.66 -9.78
CA ASP A 264 -3.47 5.94 -9.86
C ASP A 264 -3.84 7.19 -9.04
N VAL A 265 -3.36 7.29 -7.79
CA VAL A 265 -3.65 8.42 -6.90
C VAL A 265 -2.98 9.70 -7.42
N SER A 266 -1.76 9.62 -7.93
CA SER A 266 -1.04 10.78 -8.50
C SER A 266 -1.75 11.35 -9.72
N GLU A 267 -2.39 10.51 -10.55
CA GLU A 267 -3.18 10.95 -11.70
C GLU A 267 -4.42 11.74 -11.25
N VAL A 268 -5.14 11.25 -10.24
CA VAL A 268 -6.28 11.96 -9.66
C VAL A 268 -5.83 13.30 -9.06
N LEU A 269 -4.71 13.32 -8.33
CA LEU A 269 -4.17 14.53 -7.73
C LEU A 269 -3.77 15.58 -8.78
N ARG A 270 -3.11 15.16 -9.87
CA ARG A 270 -2.76 16.05 -10.99
C ARG A 270 -4.00 16.62 -11.69
N ALA A 271 -4.99 15.78 -11.95
CA ALA A 271 -6.25 16.23 -12.55
C ALA A 271 -6.98 17.28 -11.68
N LEU A 272 -6.90 17.14 -10.35
CA LEU A 272 -7.44 18.14 -9.41
C LEU A 272 -6.64 19.44 -9.39
N GLN A 273 -5.32 19.39 -9.63
CA GLN A 273 -4.50 20.61 -9.74
C GLN A 273 -4.79 21.38 -11.02
N ASP A 274 -5.09 20.68 -12.13
CA ASP A 274 -5.51 21.32 -13.38
C ASP A 274 -6.88 22.02 -13.26
N GLN A 275 -7.73 21.55 -12.33
CA GLN A 275 -9.06 22.09 -12.05
C GLN A 275 -9.30 22.22 -10.54
N PRO A 276 -8.65 23.19 -9.87
CA PRO A 276 -8.69 23.28 -8.43
C PRO A 276 -10.09 23.59 -7.93
N VAL A 277 -10.63 22.67 -7.13
CA VAL A 277 -11.89 22.86 -6.40
C VAL A 277 -11.55 23.20 -4.96
N ALA A 278 -11.97 24.38 -4.52
CA ALA A 278 -11.81 24.77 -3.13
C ALA A 278 -12.74 23.94 -2.24
N GLU A 279 -12.16 23.23 -1.27
CA GLU A 279 -12.88 22.48 -0.25
C GLU A 279 -12.70 23.18 1.11
N PRO A 280 -13.70 23.94 1.60
CA PRO A 280 -13.56 24.72 2.84
C PRO A 280 -13.21 23.88 4.07
N SER A 281 -13.55 22.58 4.05
CA SER A 281 -13.24 21.63 5.11
C SER A 281 -11.77 21.17 5.11
N LEU A 282 -11.02 21.46 4.04
CA LEU A 282 -9.63 21.02 3.81
C LEU A 282 -8.78 22.21 3.31
N PRO A 283 -8.53 23.22 4.16
CA PRO A 283 -7.88 24.46 3.72
C PRO A 283 -6.44 24.27 3.25
N GLU A 284 -5.65 23.42 3.92
CA GLU A 284 -4.26 23.16 3.53
C GLU A 284 -4.17 22.42 2.20
N PHE A 285 -5.05 21.45 1.97
CA PHE A 285 -5.14 20.73 0.70
C PHE A 285 -5.62 21.64 -0.43
N SER A 286 -6.61 22.50 -0.16
CA SER A 286 -7.09 23.49 -1.14
C SER A 286 -6.02 24.51 -1.50
N ALA A 287 -5.22 24.96 -0.52
CA ALA A 287 -4.08 25.84 -0.78
C ALA A 287 -3.02 25.13 -1.64
N TRP A 288 -2.74 23.86 -1.33
CA TRP A 288 -1.83 23.03 -2.13
C TRP A 288 -2.31 22.83 -3.57
N LEU A 289 -3.59 22.57 -3.79
CA LEU A 289 -4.20 22.51 -5.13
C LEU A 289 -4.06 23.84 -5.89
N ALA A 290 -4.14 24.96 -5.19
CA ALA A 290 -3.94 26.29 -5.77
C ALA A 290 -2.46 26.66 -6.01
N GLY A 291 -1.53 25.72 -5.80
CA GLY A 291 -0.09 25.91 -6.04
C GLY A 291 0.67 26.50 -4.85
N ALA A 292 0.02 26.72 -3.70
CA ALA A 292 0.76 27.02 -2.48
C ALA A 292 1.56 25.78 -2.06
N ARG A 293 2.80 25.97 -1.63
CA ARG A 293 3.60 24.89 -1.05
C ARG A 293 3.67 25.10 0.46
N PRO A 294 2.68 24.61 1.23
CA PRO A 294 2.70 24.78 2.68
C PRO A 294 3.98 24.17 3.24
N ALA A 295 4.62 24.89 4.16
CA ALA A 295 5.92 24.51 4.69
C ALA A 295 5.89 23.10 5.32
N ALA A 296 6.60 22.17 4.69
CA ALA A 296 7.14 20.92 5.18
C ALA A 296 6.48 20.30 6.43
N SER A 297 5.27 19.76 6.28
CA SER A 297 4.86 18.58 7.05
C SER A 297 3.86 17.78 6.21
N GLY A 298 4.04 16.46 6.15
CA GLY A 298 3.38 15.61 5.16
C GLY A 298 1.87 15.76 5.16
N LEU A 299 1.34 16.43 4.13
CA LEU A 299 -0.07 16.72 3.90
C LEU A 299 -0.84 15.42 3.70
N ASP A 300 -1.98 15.27 4.36
CA ASP A 300 -2.81 14.08 4.19
C ASP A 300 -3.53 14.10 2.84
N VAL A 301 -3.51 12.96 2.13
CA VAL A 301 -4.39 12.76 1.00
C VAL A 301 -5.82 12.62 1.54
N PRO A 302 -6.79 13.43 1.07
CA PRO A 302 -8.16 13.37 1.57
C PRO A 302 -8.80 11.99 1.43
N ALA A 303 -9.60 11.59 2.43
CA ALA A 303 -10.30 10.31 2.44
C ALA A 303 -11.23 10.09 1.24
N LEU A 304 -11.69 11.18 0.60
CA LEU A 304 -12.47 11.14 -0.64
C LEU A 304 -11.66 10.58 -1.83
N ILE A 305 -10.36 10.86 -1.87
CA ILE A 305 -9.44 10.35 -2.89
C ILE A 305 -8.97 8.95 -2.49
N SER A 306 -8.54 8.81 -1.25
CA SER A 306 -8.06 7.54 -0.69
C SER A 306 -8.39 7.45 0.81
N PRO A 307 -9.27 6.53 1.23
CA PRO A 307 -9.46 6.24 2.65
C PRO A 307 -8.19 5.75 3.36
N TYR A 308 -7.24 5.19 2.61
CA TYR A 308 -5.94 4.79 3.13
C TYR A 308 -5.04 6.03 3.34
N PRO A 309 -4.31 6.15 4.47
CA PRO A 309 -3.64 7.39 4.90
C PRO A 309 -2.33 7.64 4.14
N LEU A 310 -2.47 7.92 2.85
CA LEU A 310 -1.38 8.39 2.00
C LEU A 310 -1.04 9.84 2.32
N LYS A 311 0.20 10.22 2.04
CA LYS A 311 0.70 11.58 2.28
C LYS A 311 1.31 12.20 1.04
N ILE A 312 1.29 13.51 0.99
CA ILE A 312 1.99 14.35 0.01
C ILE A 312 3.10 15.09 0.75
N ALA A 313 4.31 15.11 0.20
CA ALA A 313 5.42 15.86 0.76
C ALA A 313 6.22 16.55 -0.34
N GLU A 314 6.63 17.79 -0.09
CA GLU A 314 7.63 18.47 -0.91
C GLU A 314 9.00 17.81 -0.66
N THR A 315 9.75 17.59 -1.75
CA THR A 315 11.09 17.01 -1.73
C THR A 315 12.01 17.70 -2.71
N TRP A 316 13.30 17.46 -2.52
CA TRP A 316 14.35 17.89 -3.43
C TRP A 316 14.86 16.70 -4.26
N PHE A 317 14.86 16.88 -5.58
CA PHE A 317 15.45 15.94 -6.52
C PHE A 317 16.77 16.49 -7.04
N ALA A 318 17.89 15.85 -6.70
CA ALA A 318 19.17 16.16 -7.30
C ALA A 318 19.31 15.44 -8.65
N HIS A 319 19.68 16.15 -9.72
CA HIS A 319 19.84 15.54 -11.06
C HIS A 319 20.80 14.35 -11.05
N ARG A 320 21.90 14.45 -10.30
CA ARG A 320 22.88 13.36 -10.14
C ARG A 320 22.32 12.07 -9.54
N HIS A 321 21.18 12.15 -8.85
CA HIS A 321 20.52 11.00 -8.23
C HIS A 321 19.50 10.36 -9.15
N LEU A 322 19.03 11.06 -10.18
CA LEU A 322 18.03 10.57 -11.13
C LEU A 322 18.67 9.67 -12.20
N PRO A 323 18.01 8.58 -12.63
CA PRO A 323 18.45 7.83 -13.80
C PRO A 323 18.45 8.72 -15.04
N GLY A 324 19.56 8.76 -15.77
CA GLY A 324 19.70 9.64 -16.95
C GLY A 324 19.62 11.14 -16.65
N ALA A 325 19.71 11.54 -15.38
CA ALA A 325 19.56 12.91 -14.90
C ALA A 325 18.20 13.56 -15.23
N VAL A 326 17.15 12.75 -15.43
CA VAL A 326 15.79 13.21 -15.76
C VAL A 326 14.79 12.52 -14.86
N LEU A 327 13.84 13.29 -14.33
CA LEU A 327 12.70 12.74 -13.60
C LEU A 327 11.58 12.43 -14.59
N THR A 328 11.07 11.20 -14.50
CA THR A 328 9.89 10.76 -15.25
C THR A 328 8.72 10.62 -14.28
N PRO A 329 7.45 10.73 -14.73
CA PRO A 329 6.28 10.65 -13.87
C PRO A 329 5.92 9.21 -13.46
N ARG A 330 6.90 8.32 -13.38
CA ARG A 330 6.74 6.92 -12.95
C ARG A 330 7.01 6.80 -11.45
N ALA A 331 6.54 5.74 -10.82
CA ALA A 331 6.88 5.44 -9.43
C ALA A 331 8.37 5.16 -9.22
N PHE A 332 8.91 5.70 -8.13
CA PHE A 332 10.31 5.53 -7.74
C PHE A 332 10.43 5.21 -6.24
N PRO A 333 11.52 4.55 -5.83
CA PRO A 333 11.81 4.34 -4.42
C PRO A 333 12.13 5.66 -3.72
N VAL A 334 11.57 5.81 -2.52
CA VAL A 334 11.79 6.92 -1.61
C VAL A 334 12.18 6.41 -0.23
N VAL A 335 12.92 7.21 0.53
CA VAL A 335 13.26 6.93 1.93
C VAL A 335 12.38 7.77 2.82
N THR A 336 11.70 7.12 3.76
CA THR A 336 10.84 7.77 4.75
C THR A 336 11.23 7.35 6.17
N SER A 337 11.00 8.25 7.13
CA SER A 337 11.27 7.99 8.55
C SER A 337 10.07 8.36 9.41
N LYS A 338 9.81 7.55 10.44
CA LYS A 338 8.81 7.85 11.46
C LYS A 338 9.26 9.00 12.38
N ASP A 339 10.56 9.16 12.53
CA ASP A 339 11.16 10.19 13.41
C ASP A 339 11.18 11.57 12.72
N HIS A 340 11.03 11.60 11.39
CA HIS A 340 10.94 12.81 10.57
C HIS A 340 9.72 12.75 9.64
N PRO A 341 8.49 12.80 10.20
CA PRO A 341 7.27 12.73 9.40
C PRO A 341 7.20 13.88 8.40
N GLY A 342 6.87 13.56 7.15
CA GLY A 342 6.81 14.56 6.07
C GLY A 342 8.13 14.81 5.35
N VAL A 343 9.26 14.29 5.83
CA VAL A 343 10.54 14.33 5.11
C VAL A 343 10.68 13.06 4.28
N VAL A 344 10.65 13.22 2.95
CA VAL A 344 10.73 12.12 1.99
C VAL A 344 11.92 12.34 1.08
N LEU A 345 12.88 11.42 1.08
CA LEU A 345 14.04 11.53 0.18
C LEU A 345 13.82 10.66 -1.04
N PHE A 346 14.13 11.18 -2.22
CA PHE A 346 14.35 10.31 -3.38
C PHE A 346 15.51 9.36 -3.07
N LEU A 347 15.32 8.05 -3.27
CA LEU A 347 16.43 7.10 -3.12
C LEU A 347 17.33 7.21 -4.35
N PRO A 348 18.63 7.55 -4.22
CA PRO A 348 19.50 7.72 -5.38
C PRO A 348 19.54 6.48 -6.29
N ALA A 349 19.48 6.69 -7.61
CA ALA A 349 19.40 5.64 -8.63
C ALA A 349 20.54 4.61 -8.55
N LYS A 350 21.69 5.02 -8.01
CA LYS A 350 22.82 4.12 -7.75
C LYS A 350 22.48 2.96 -6.80
N LEU A 351 21.49 3.15 -5.94
CA LEU A 351 21.01 2.14 -5.00
C LEU A 351 19.86 1.31 -5.59
N TRP A 352 19.55 1.47 -6.88
CA TRP A 352 18.47 0.78 -7.57
C TRP A 352 18.86 -0.62 -8.04
N PRO A 353 17.98 -1.62 -7.90
CA PRO A 353 18.13 -2.89 -8.61
C PRO A 353 18.24 -2.64 -10.11
N ALA A 354 19.10 -3.41 -10.79
CA ALA A 354 19.33 -3.25 -12.23
C ALA A 354 18.05 -3.35 -13.07
N GLY A 355 17.13 -4.25 -12.72
CA GLY A 355 15.85 -4.39 -13.41
C GLY A 355 14.96 -3.15 -13.33
N LEU A 356 14.95 -2.45 -12.18
CA LEU A 356 14.22 -1.20 -12.03
C LEU A 356 14.87 -0.08 -12.86
N LEU A 357 16.19 0.01 -12.83
CA LEU A 357 16.93 1.00 -13.62
C LEU A 357 16.68 0.81 -15.12
N GLN A 358 16.68 -0.44 -15.60
CA GLN A 358 16.36 -0.77 -16.99
C GLN A 358 14.92 -0.40 -17.35
N ALA A 359 13.95 -0.76 -16.51
CA ALA A 359 12.54 -0.40 -16.72
C ALA A 359 12.30 1.11 -16.70
N TRP A 360 13.09 1.87 -15.96
CA TRP A 360 13.00 3.34 -15.92
C TRP A 360 13.54 3.99 -17.20
N CYS A 361 14.60 3.44 -17.77
CA CYS A 361 15.23 3.97 -18.98
C CYS A 361 14.61 3.46 -20.29
N ALA A 362 13.67 2.52 -20.22
CA ALA A 362 12.91 1.97 -21.35
C ALA A 362 11.64 2.78 -21.65
#